data_AF-A0A5M8SR91-F1
#
_entry.id   AF-A0A5M8SR91-F1
#
_cell.length_a   1.000
_cell.length_b   1.000
_cell.length_c   1.000
_cell.angle_alpha   90.00
_cell.angle_beta   90.00
_cell.angle_gamma   90.00
#
_symmetry.space_group_name_H-M   'P 1'
#
loop_
_entity.id
_entity.type
_entity.pdbx_description
1 polymer ?
#
loop_
_entity_poly.entity_id
_entity_poly.type
_entity_poly.pdbx_seq_one_letter_code
_entity_poly.pdbx_strand_id
1 'polypeptide(L)'
;MNWARGLKFAGIHVVIAIPLIASKEIPRWETEKTHSEVGHDSLVLAGFQEEPSTVEFSPACEEWRSYSSAEKLLAVSETPALIVSGWNNECPPSWTIAGMVGIDMKHRSLTQRSESGFGLCSLIALQWVLLAGFPLVKPRRRWLEPGVANTFLTLIAIPLLLLVDATEWSSFGDVRSVAVAVGFPALLVLLLIFSTWLAWLGLIAERLVRFGWRAAIASLRWACTS
;
A
#
# COMPACT_ATOMS: atom_id res chain seq x y z
N MET A 1 -19.40 17.07 9.36
CA MET A 1 -18.82 15.72 9.28
C MET A 1 -19.85 14.75 8.75
N ASN A 2 -19.42 13.74 7.99
CA ASN A 2 -20.30 12.67 7.53
C ASN A 2 -19.65 11.31 7.78
N TRP A 3 -19.72 10.84 9.03
CA TRP A 3 -19.12 9.56 9.44
C TRP A 3 -19.68 8.36 8.68
N ALA A 4 -20.99 8.35 8.40
CA ALA A 4 -21.63 7.30 7.61
C ALA A 4 -21.02 7.20 6.20
N ARG A 5 -20.67 8.34 5.60
CA ARG A 5 -19.93 8.37 4.35
C ARG A 5 -18.51 7.85 4.51
N GLY A 6 -17.77 8.32 5.52
CA GLY A 6 -16.43 7.82 5.86
C GLY A 6 -16.37 6.30 5.94
N LEU A 7 -17.28 5.71 6.71
CA LEU A 7 -17.39 4.26 6.90
C LEU A 7 -17.69 3.50 5.60
N LYS A 8 -18.53 4.06 4.70
CA LYS A 8 -18.82 3.44 3.40
C LYS A 8 -17.58 3.36 2.51
N PHE A 9 -16.80 4.45 2.41
CA PHE A 9 -15.57 4.45 1.62
C PHE A 9 -14.53 3.51 2.22
N ALA A 10 -14.36 3.53 3.54
CA ALA A 10 -13.48 2.60 4.23
C ALA A 10 -13.86 1.14 3.96
N GLY A 11 -15.14 0.80 4.03
CA GLY A 11 -15.63 -0.54 3.69
C GLY A 11 -15.27 -0.96 2.27
N ILE A 12 -15.49 -0.09 1.27
CA ILE A 12 -15.16 -0.39 -0.13
C ILE A 12 -13.66 -0.66 -0.30
N HIS A 13 -12.81 0.23 0.22
CA HIS A 13 -11.37 0.12 0.03
C HIS A 13 -10.76 -1.04 0.82
N VAL A 14 -11.28 -1.36 2.01
CA VAL A 14 -10.87 -2.56 2.75
C VAL A 14 -11.29 -3.84 2.01
N VAL A 15 -12.52 -3.90 1.48
CA VAL A 15 -13.00 -5.05 0.70
C VAL A 15 -12.19 -5.26 -0.57
N ILE A 16 -11.68 -4.19 -1.19
CA ILE A 16 -10.77 -4.28 -2.34
C ILE A 16 -9.36 -4.69 -1.88
N ALA A 17 -8.86 -4.15 -0.77
CA ALA A 17 -7.49 -4.40 -0.30
C ALA A 17 -7.28 -5.84 0.19
N ILE A 18 -8.25 -6.43 0.91
CA ILE A 18 -8.15 -7.80 1.45
C ILE A 18 -7.77 -8.82 0.36
N PRO A 19 -8.49 -8.96 -0.77
CA PRO A 19 -8.14 -9.94 -1.79
C PRO A 19 -6.81 -9.61 -2.48
N LEU A 20 -6.43 -8.33 -2.63
CA LEU A 20 -5.14 -7.93 -3.21
C LEU A 20 -3.96 -8.29 -2.29
N ILE A 21 -4.14 -8.16 -0.98
CA ILE A 21 -3.14 -8.59 0.01
C ILE A 21 -3.07 -10.12 0.04
N ALA A 22 -4.24 -10.79 0.07
CA ALA A 22 -4.32 -12.25 0.16
C ALA A 22 -3.72 -12.94 -1.07
N SER A 23 -3.97 -12.44 -2.29
CA SER A 23 -3.41 -13.03 -3.52
C SER A 23 -1.88 -13.04 -3.52
N LYS A 24 -1.25 -12.14 -2.75
CA LYS A 24 0.20 -12.03 -2.64
C LYS A 24 0.78 -12.85 -1.50
N GLU A 25 0.07 -12.95 -0.37
CA GLU A 25 0.50 -13.69 0.81
C GLU A 25 0.28 -15.20 0.68
N ILE A 26 -0.80 -15.66 0.04
CA ILE A 26 -1.14 -17.09 -0.09
C ILE A 26 -0.02 -17.92 -0.76
N PRO A 27 0.50 -17.55 -1.95
CA PRO A 27 1.55 -18.34 -2.59
C PRO A 27 2.82 -18.45 -1.73
N ARG A 28 3.12 -17.42 -0.94
CA ARG A 28 4.29 -17.41 -0.04
C ARG A 28 4.12 -18.36 1.14
N TRP A 29 2.90 -18.51 1.65
CA TRP A 29 2.62 -19.46 2.74
C TRP A 29 2.82 -20.90 2.29
N GLU A 30 2.51 -21.22 1.03
CA GLU A 30 2.72 -22.55 0.45
C GLU A 30 4.22 -22.87 0.32
N THR A 31 5.03 -21.89 -0.14
CA THR A 31 6.48 -22.09 -0.26
C THR A 31 7.15 -22.28 1.10
N GLU A 32 6.74 -21.53 2.12
CA GLU A 32 7.34 -21.59 3.45
C GLU A 32 7.01 -22.88 4.22
N LYS A 33 5.77 -23.37 4.11
CA LYS A 33 5.41 -24.70 4.66
C LYS A 33 6.29 -25.81 4.07
N THR A 34 6.53 -25.75 2.76
CA THR A 34 7.35 -26.75 2.05
C THR A 34 8.81 -26.73 2.50
N HIS A 35 9.38 -25.54 2.76
CA HIS A 35 10.76 -25.41 3.25
C HIS A 35 10.93 -25.76 4.74
N SER A 36 9.92 -25.50 5.59
CA SER A 36 9.97 -25.94 6.98
C SER A 36 9.92 -27.46 7.13
N GLU A 37 9.25 -28.18 6.23
CA GLU A 37 9.21 -29.64 6.22
C GLU A 37 10.55 -30.26 5.78
N VAL A 38 11.20 -29.70 4.74
CA VAL A 38 12.54 -30.15 4.30
C VAL A 38 13.66 -29.75 5.28
N GLY A 39 13.48 -28.62 5.98
CA GLY A 39 14.43 -28.12 6.97
C GLY A 39 14.60 -29.03 8.18
N HIS A 40 13.54 -29.70 8.63
CA HIS A 40 13.63 -30.58 9.81
C HIS A 40 14.45 -31.85 9.56
N ASP A 41 14.37 -32.42 8.35
CA ASP A 41 15.11 -33.63 7.98
C ASP A 41 16.57 -33.31 7.57
N SER A 42 16.83 -32.11 7.04
CA SER A 42 18.18 -31.68 6.63
C SER A 42 19.02 -31.09 7.78
N LEU A 43 18.39 -30.47 8.80
CA LEU A 43 19.09 -29.93 9.97
C LEU A 43 19.71 -31.02 10.86
N VAL A 44 19.09 -32.22 10.91
CA VAL A 44 19.65 -33.36 11.66
C VAL A 44 20.92 -33.91 10.99
N LEU A 45 21.06 -33.74 9.67
CA LEU A 45 22.23 -34.19 8.92
C LEU A 45 23.37 -33.14 8.91
N ALA A 46 23.04 -31.85 8.94
CA ALA A 46 24.02 -30.75 8.94
C ALA A 46 24.69 -30.49 10.30
N GLY A 47 24.09 -30.94 11.42
CA GLY A 47 24.68 -30.79 12.76
C GLY A 47 25.98 -31.57 13.00
N PHE A 48 26.38 -32.43 12.05
CA PHE A 48 27.57 -33.27 12.15
C PHE A 48 28.75 -32.84 11.26
N GLN A 49 28.61 -31.77 10.46
CA GLN A 49 29.67 -31.30 9.57
C GLN A 49 29.93 -29.80 9.73
N GLU A 50 31.09 -29.53 10.34
CA GLU A 50 31.93 -28.33 10.20
C GLU A 50 31.42 -26.97 10.71
N GLU A 51 32.34 -26.30 11.44
CA GLU A 51 32.27 -24.90 11.85
C GLU A 51 31.90 -24.00 10.67
N PRO A 52 30.84 -23.19 10.76
CA PRO A 52 30.57 -22.22 9.72
C PRO A 52 31.23 -20.89 10.12
N SER A 53 32.26 -20.48 9.39
CA SER A 53 32.54 -19.06 9.23
C SER A 53 31.38 -18.45 8.44
N THR A 54 30.29 -18.14 9.14
CA THR A 54 29.11 -17.49 8.57
C THR A 54 29.50 -16.07 8.18
N VAL A 55 29.83 -15.87 6.91
CA VAL A 55 29.71 -14.55 6.29
C VAL A 55 28.22 -14.23 6.34
N GLU A 56 27.80 -13.39 7.30
CA GLU A 56 26.46 -12.82 7.30
C GLU A 56 26.33 -11.92 6.08
N PHE A 57 25.82 -12.49 4.99
CA PHE A 57 25.21 -11.70 3.94
C PHE A 57 23.98 -11.04 4.56
N SER A 58 24.12 -9.78 4.98
CA SER A 58 22.96 -8.92 5.17
C SER A 58 22.18 -8.91 3.86
N PRO A 59 20.89 -9.29 3.84
CA PRO A 59 20.10 -9.23 2.63
C PRO A 59 20.17 -7.79 2.13
N ALA A 60 20.64 -7.60 0.89
CA ALA A 60 20.80 -6.28 0.33
C ALA A 60 19.42 -5.61 0.29
N CYS A 61 19.21 -4.57 1.09
CA CYS A 61 18.00 -3.75 1.13
C CYS A 61 17.72 -2.98 -0.19
N GLU A 62 18.40 -3.34 -1.29
CA GLU A 62 18.42 -2.67 -2.59
C GLU A 62 18.13 -3.63 -3.75
N GLU A 63 17.49 -4.78 -3.50
CA GLU A 63 17.11 -5.65 -4.61
C GLU A 63 15.92 -5.03 -5.37
N TRP A 64 16.07 -4.90 -6.69
CA TRP A 64 15.02 -4.40 -7.58
C TRP A 64 13.89 -5.43 -7.65
N ARG A 65 12.93 -5.30 -6.74
CA ARG A 65 11.79 -6.20 -6.70
C ARG A 65 10.73 -5.83 -7.73
N SER A 66 10.32 -6.82 -8.51
CA SER A 66 9.16 -6.70 -9.40
C SER A 66 7.87 -6.71 -8.58
N TYR A 67 7.06 -5.65 -8.72
CA TYR A 67 5.73 -5.58 -8.13
C TYR A 67 4.70 -6.26 -9.03
N SER A 68 3.89 -7.14 -8.45
CA SER A 68 2.69 -7.68 -9.09
C SER A 68 1.69 -6.55 -9.41
N SER A 69 0.79 -6.77 -10.37
CA SER A 69 -0.26 -5.79 -10.70
C SER A 69 -1.17 -5.47 -9.52
N ALA A 70 -1.44 -6.45 -8.66
CA ALA A 70 -2.17 -6.25 -7.40
C ALA A 70 -1.41 -5.31 -6.43
N GLU A 71 -0.10 -5.51 -6.27
CA GLU A 71 0.74 -4.63 -5.45
C GLU A 71 0.83 -3.23 -6.05
N LYS A 72 0.94 -3.09 -7.38
CA LYS A 72 0.94 -1.78 -8.06
C LYS A 72 -0.37 -1.03 -7.80
N LEU A 73 -1.51 -1.71 -7.90
CA LEU A 73 -2.80 -1.09 -7.60
C LEU A 73 -2.87 -0.63 -6.15
N LEU A 74 -2.50 -1.50 -5.21
CA LEU A 74 -2.51 -1.19 -3.79
C LEU A 74 -1.56 -0.02 -3.48
N ALA A 75 -0.35 -0.02 -4.05
CA ALA A 75 0.68 1.03 -3.96
C ALA A 75 0.15 2.41 -4.31
N VAL A 76 -0.61 2.50 -5.41
CA VAL A 76 -1.07 3.79 -5.93
C VAL A 76 -2.41 4.20 -5.32
N SER A 77 -3.32 3.25 -5.05
CA SER A 77 -4.64 3.55 -4.48
C SER A 77 -4.58 3.84 -2.97
N GLU A 78 -3.67 3.20 -2.24
CA GLU A 78 -3.55 3.26 -0.78
C GLU A 78 -2.19 3.80 -0.31
N THR A 79 -1.60 4.71 -1.10
CA THR A 79 -0.23 5.21 -0.88
C THR A 79 0.06 5.65 0.56
N PRO A 80 -0.77 6.48 1.23
CA PRO A 80 -0.45 6.91 2.59
C PRO A 80 -0.45 5.75 3.61
N ALA A 81 -1.45 4.87 3.55
CA ALA A 81 -1.51 3.70 4.42
C ALA A 81 -0.32 2.76 4.20
N LEU A 82 0.13 2.59 2.96
CA LEU A 82 1.32 1.79 2.63
C LEU A 82 2.62 2.42 3.14
N ILE A 83 2.80 3.73 2.95
CA ILE A 83 3.98 4.44 3.43
C ILE A 83 4.08 4.30 4.96
N VAL A 84 2.98 4.49 5.69
CA VAL A 84 2.98 4.43 7.16
C VAL A 84 3.11 2.99 7.67
N SER A 85 2.46 2.03 7.02
CA SER A 85 2.57 0.63 7.43
C SER A 85 3.97 0.06 7.18
N GLY A 86 4.67 0.52 6.14
CA GLY A 86 5.88 -0.15 5.65
C GLY A 86 5.57 -1.56 5.13
N TRP A 87 4.32 -1.82 4.72
CA TRP A 87 3.89 -3.16 4.33
C TRP A 87 4.72 -3.66 3.16
N ASN A 88 5.24 -4.89 3.32
CA ASN A 88 5.97 -5.63 2.29
C ASN A 88 7.30 -4.98 1.85
N ASN A 89 7.76 -3.96 2.58
CA ASN A 89 9.13 -3.45 2.48
C ASN A 89 10.10 -4.49 3.09
N GLU A 90 11.22 -4.70 2.43
CA GLU A 90 12.23 -5.67 2.86
C GLU A 90 13.03 -5.18 4.06
N CYS A 91 13.32 -3.88 4.07
CA CYS A 91 13.96 -3.19 5.18
C CYS A 91 13.07 -2.00 5.59
N PRO A 92 12.00 -2.24 6.37
CA PRO A 92 11.09 -1.17 6.76
C PRO A 92 11.81 -0.19 7.70
N PRO A 93 11.76 1.12 7.43
CA PRO A 93 12.40 2.09 8.31
C PRO A 93 11.70 2.12 9.67
N SER A 94 12.45 2.43 10.73
CA SER A 94 12.00 2.34 12.13
C SER A 94 10.77 3.18 12.48
N TRP A 95 10.44 4.20 11.67
CA TRP A 95 9.25 5.03 11.85
C TRP A 95 7.96 4.41 11.28
N THR A 96 8.05 3.31 10.53
CA THR A 96 6.88 2.58 10.00
C THR A 96 6.39 1.53 10.99
N ILE A 97 5.12 1.12 10.86
CA ILE A 97 4.57 0.04 11.71
C ILE A 97 5.40 -1.24 11.57
N ALA A 98 5.76 -1.63 10.34
CA ALA A 98 6.60 -2.79 10.11
C ALA A 98 7.98 -2.67 10.79
N GLY A 99 8.59 -1.48 10.76
CA GLY A 99 9.86 -1.22 11.45
C GLY A 99 9.72 -1.24 12.98
N MET A 100 8.63 -0.70 13.52
CA MET A 100 8.36 -0.69 14.97
C MET A 100 8.10 -2.09 15.53
N VAL A 101 7.49 -2.98 14.74
CA VAL A 101 7.23 -4.38 15.11
C VAL A 101 8.48 -5.26 14.91
N GLY A 102 9.59 -4.69 14.42
CA GLY A 102 10.85 -5.41 14.20
C GLY A 102 10.73 -6.47 13.10
N ILE A 103 9.95 -6.18 12.05
CA ILE A 103 9.79 -7.08 10.92
C ILE A 103 11.09 -7.08 10.10
N ASP A 104 11.88 -8.14 10.26
CA ASP A 104 12.98 -8.50 9.37
C ASP A 104 12.51 -9.62 8.42
N MET A 105 12.65 -9.41 7.10
CA MET A 105 12.21 -10.40 6.10
C MET A 105 12.96 -11.73 6.20
N LYS A 106 14.14 -11.78 6.85
CA LYS A 106 14.91 -13.02 7.00
C LYS A 106 14.15 -14.10 7.78
N HIS A 107 13.29 -13.70 8.74
CA HIS A 107 12.53 -14.62 9.60
C HIS A 107 11.13 -14.11 9.91
N ARG A 108 10.37 -13.72 8.89
CA ARG A 108 9.02 -13.20 9.08
C ARG A 108 8.02 -14.32 9.36
N SER A 109 7.72 -14.54 10.65
CA SER A 109 6.72 -15.52 11.09
C SER A 109 5.33 -15.24 10.47
N LEU A 110 4.52 -16.29 10.30
CA LEU A 110 3.14 -16.17 9.81
C LEU A 110 2.33 -15.15 10.63
N THR A 111 2.55 -15.10 11.94
CA THR A 111 1.91 -14.15 12.86
C THR A 111 2.28 -12.71 12.51
N GLN A 112 3.57 -12.39 12.36
CA GLN A 112 4.03 -11.04 11.99
C GLN A 112 3.52 -10.59 10.61
N ARG A 113 3.34 -11.53 9.67
CA ARG A 113 2.71 -11.22 8.37
C ARG A 113 1.24 -10.86 8.53
N SER A 114 0.50 -11.67 9.28
CA SER A 114 -0.93 -11.42 9.53
C SER A 114 -1.16 -10.10 10.26
N GLU A 115 -0.31 -9.77 11.25
CA GLU A 115 -0.36 -8.51 11.99
C GLU A 115 -0.08 -7.31 11.07
N SER A 116 0.92 -7.42 10.19
CA SER A 116 1.22 -6.36 9.23
C SER A 116 0.10 -6.13 8.22
N GLY A 117 -0.57 -7.20 7.76
CA GLY A 117 -1.72 -7.12 6.87
C GLY A 117 -2.94 -6.50 7.57
N PHE A 118 -3.20 -6.89 8.82
CA PHE A 118 -4.24 -6.28 9.64
C PHE A 118 -3.97 -4.80 9.93
N GLY A 119 -2.72 -4.46 10.24
CA GLY A 119 -2.27 -3.08 10.43
C GLY A 119 -2.48 -2.24 9.17
N LEU A 120 -2.12 -2.76 7.99
CA LEU A 120 -2.39 -2.10 6.72
C LEU A 120 -3.89 -1.89 6.48
N CYS A 121 -4.72 -2.92 6.63
CA CYS A 121 -6.17 -2.79 6.49
C CYS A 121 -6.78 -1.76 7.45
N SER A 122 -6.28 -1.71 8.69
CA SER A 122 -6.71 -0.73 9.70
C SER A 122 -6.33 0.70 9.30
N LEU A 123 -5.12 0.90 8.75
CA LEU A 123 -4.69 2.19 8.23
C LEU A 123 -5.48 2.61 6.99
N ILE A 124 -5.78 1.69 6.07
CA ILE A 124 -6.65 1.94 4.92
C ILE A 124 -8.04 2.39 5.41
N ALA A 125 -8.63 1.65 6.36
CA ALA A 125 -9.92 2.01 6.94
C ALA A 125 -9.89 3.41 7.56
N LEU A 126 -8.89 3.69 8.40
CA LEU A 126 -8.73 4.98 9.07
C LEU A 126 -8.55 6.11 8.06
N GLN A 127 -7.68 5.93 7.07
CA GLN A 127 -7.44 6.86 5.97
C GLN A 127 -8.77 7.24 5.31
N TRP A 128 -9.56 6.26 4.87
CA TRP A 128 -10.80 6.52 4.17
C TRP A 128 -11.92 7.10 5.04
N VAL A 129 -11.99 6.70 6.32
CA VAL A 129 -12.89 7.33 7.30
C VAL A 129 -12.57 8.82 7.44
N LEU A 130 -11.28 9.17 7.56
CA LEU A 130 -10.85 10.57 7.69
C LEU A 130 -11.09 11.34 6.39
N LEU A 131 -10.68 10.78 5.25
CA LEU A 131 -10.84 11.39 3.93
C LEU A 131 -12.29 11.74 3.60
N ALA A 132 -13.18 10.76 3.71
CA ALA A 132 -14.57 10.92 3.29
C ALA A 132 -15.48 11.45 4.42
N GLY A 133 -15.07 11.31 5.69
CA GLY A 133 -15.75 11.90 6.83
C GLY A 133 -15.56 13.42 6.93
N PHE A 134 -14.41 13.92 6.48
CA PHE A 134 -13.98 15.32 6.56
C PHE A 134 -13.56 15.86 5.18
N PRO A 135 -14.52 16.10 4.26
CA PRO A 135 -14.19 16.59 2.93
C PRO A 135 -13.51 17.98 2.98
N LEU A 136 -12.27 18.05 2.48
CA LEU A 136 -11.47 19.29 2.44
C LEU A 136 -12.02 20.35 1.49
N VAL A 137 -12.79 19.92 0.50
CA VAL A 137 -13.39 20.74 -0.55
C VAL A 137 -14.85 20.33 -0.68
N LYS A 138 -15.73 21.31 -0.88
CA LYS A 138 -17.11 21.07 -1.34
C LYS A 138 -17.12 21.29 -2.86
N PRO A 139 -16.86 20.26 -3.67
CA PRO A 139 -16.84 20.43 -5.12
C PRO A 139 -18.23 20.78 -5.63
N ARG A 140 -18.28 21.59 -6.70
CA ARG A 140 -19.55 21.94 -7.38
C ARG A 140 -20.28 20.70 -7.91
N ARG A 141 -19.55 19.64 -8.25
CA ARG A 141 -20.09 18.35 -8.68
C ARG A 141 -19.58 17.24 -7.77
N ARG A 142 -20.49 16.38 -7.28
CA ARG A 142 -20.19 15.33 -6.27
C ARG A 142 -19.15 14.30 -6.74
N TRP A 143 -19.07 14.03 -8.04
CA TRP A 143 -18.09 13.09 -8.64
C TRP A 143 -16.65 13.62 -8.74
N LEU A 144 -16.45 14.94 -8.60
CA LEU A 144 -15.12 15.57 -8.58
C LEU A 144 -14.58 15.61 -7.16
N GLU A 145 -15.32 15.02 -6.21
CA GLU A 145 -14.80 14.84 -4.88
C GLU A 145 -13.67 13.81 -4.94
N PRO A 146 -12.47 14.14 -4.42
CA PRO A 146 -11.28 13.29 -4.57
C PRO A 146 -11.52 11.85 -4.14
N GLY A 147 -12.26 11.64 -3.04
CA GLY A 147 -12.58 10.29 -2.59
C GLY A 147 -13.45 9.52 -3.59
N VAL A 148 -14.49 10.15 -4.15
CA VAL A 148 -15.37 9.52 -5.14
C VAL A 148 -14.60 9.23 -6.43
N ALA A 149 -13.80 10.19 -6.90
CA ALA A 149 -12.99 10.05 -8.09
C ALA A 149 -11.97 8.91 -7.93
N ASN A 150 -11.28 8.85 -6.79
CA ASN A 150 -10.28 7.83 -6.53
C ASN A 150 -10.90 6.43 -6.41
N THR A 151 -12.03 6.29 -5.71
CA THR A 151 -12.76 5.01 -5.67
C THR A 151 -13.19 4.57 -7.08
N PHE A 152 -13.72 5.49 -7.89
CA PHE A 152 -14.13 5.17 -9.26
C PHE A 152 -12.95 4.74 -10.14
N LEU A 153 -11.82 5.45 -10.06
CA LEU A 153 -10.60 5.09 -10.78
C LEU A 153 -10.04 3.74 -10.31
N THR A 154 -10.07 3.47 -9.00
CA THR A 154 -9.65 2.18 -8.43
C THR A 154 -10.52 1.05 -8.97
N LEU A 155 -11.84 1.23 -9.02
CA LEU A 155 -12.77 0.24 -9.57
C LEU A 155 -12.56 -0.01 -11.07
N ILE A 156 -12.13 1.01 -11.84
CA ILE A 156 -11.75 0.86 -13.26
C ILE A 156 -10.39 0.17 -13.40
N ALA A 157 -9.44 0.45 -12.50
CA ALA A 157 -8.10 -0.11 -12.55
C ALA A 157 -8.10 -1.63 -12.35
N ILE A 158 -8.99 -2.18 -11.51
CA ILE A 158 -9.09 -3.62 -11.24
C ILE A 158 -9.25 -4.44 -12.54
N PRO A 159 -10.31 -4.26 -13.35
CA PRO A 159 -10.48 -5.04 -14.58
C PRO A 159 -9.38 -4.77 -15.60
N LEU A 160 -8.85 -3.55 -15.69
CA LEU A 160 -7.74 -3.24 -16.59
C LEU A 160 -6.48 -4.01 -16.23
N LEU A 161 -6.13 -4.07 -14.94
CA LEU A 161 -4.95 -4.80 -14.47
C LEU A 161 -5.12 -6.32 -14.58
N LEU A 162 -6.33 -6.84 -14.34
CA LEU A 162 -6.64 -8.25 -14.60
C LEU A 162 -6.47 -8.61 -16.09
N LEU A 163 -6.84 -7.71 -17.00
CA LEU A 163 -6.60 -7.90 -18.43
C LEU A 163 -5.11 -7.86 -18.77
N VAL A 164 -4.33 -6.97 -18.13
CA VAL A 164 -2.86 -6.94 -18.30
C VAL A 164 -2.25 -8.28 -17.87
N ASP A 165 -2.58 -8.76 -16.67
CA ASP A 165 -2.06 -10.04 -16.16
C ASP A 165 -2.45 -11.23 -17.06
N ALA A 166 -3.69 -11.24 -17.58
CA ALA A 166 -4.14 -12.27 -18.51
C ALA A 166 -3.37 -12.24 -19.84
N THR A 167 -2.99 -11.04 -20.33
CA THR A 167 -2.23 -10.91 -21.58
C THR A 167 -0.77 -11.29 -21.44
N GLU A 168 -0.14 -11.09 -20.28
CA GLU A 168 1.23 -11.54 -20.01
C GLU A 168 1.37 -13.07 -20.04
N TRP A 169 0.31 -13.81 -19.71
CA TRP A 169 0.27 -15.28 -19.78
C TRP A 169 0.07 -15.83 -21.20
N SER A 170 -0.43 -15.03 -22.14
CA SER A 170 -0.68 -15.47 -23.51
C SER A 170 0.59 -15.41 -24.37
N SER A 171 1.37 -16.49 -24.33
CA SER A 171 2.57 -16.74 -25.17
C SER A 171 2.22 -16.97 -26.68
N PHE A 172 1.31 -16.20 -27.26
CA PHE A 172 0.89 -16.33 -28.65
C PHE A 172 1.11 -15.04 -29.45
N GLY A 173 2.25 -14.97 -30.14
CA GLY A 173 2.44 -14.45 -31.50
C GLY A 173 2.25 -12.97 -31.83
N ASP A 174 1.31 -12.25 -31.21
CA ASP A 174 0.89 -10.91 -31.68
C ASP A 174 0.57 -9.94 -30.51
N VAL A 175 1.20 -10.18 -29.36
CA VAL A 175 0.85 -9.60 -28.06
C VAL A 175 1.25 -8.12 -27.89
N ARG A 176 2.14 -7.58 -28.73
CA ARG A 176 2.60 -6.17 -28.59
C ARG A 176 1.46 -5.17 -28.76
N SER A 177 0.55 -5.40 -29.70
CA SER A 177 -0.55 -4.47 -29.97
C SER A 177 -1.61 -4.51 -28.85
N VAL A 178 -1.90 -5.69 -28.30
CA VAL A 178 -2.87 -5.86 -27.20
C VAL A 178 -2.29 -5.37 -25.86
N ALA A 179 -1.01 -5.68 -25.58
CA ALA A 179 -0.33 -5.20 -24.37
C ALA A 179 -0.23 -3.66 -24.35
N VAL A 180 -0.01 -3.01 -25.50
CA VAL A 180 -0.05 -1.54 -25.60
C VAL A 180 -1.48 -1.01 -25.46
N ALA A 181 -2.46 -1.67 -26.09
CA ALA A 181 -3.86 -1.24 -26.05
C ALA A 181 -4.50 -1.32 -24.65
N VAL A 182 -4.08 -2.26 -23.80
CA VAL A 182 -4.60 -2.44 -22.44
C VAL A 182 -3.66 -1.84 -21.39
N GLY A 183 -2.35 -1.96 -21.57
CA GLY A 183 -1.35 -1.44 -20.65
C GLY A 183 -1.32 0.09 -20.58
N PHE A 184 -1.51 0.79 -21.70
CA PHE A 184 -1.53 2.26 -21.70
C PHE A 184 -2.73 2.82 -20.91
N PRO A 185 -3.98 2.35 -21.12
CA PRO A 185 -5.10 2.74 -20.25
C PRO A 185 -4.88 2.41 -18.77
N ALA A 186 -4.32 1.24 -18.45
CA ALA A 186 -4.03 0.88 -17.06
C ALA A 186 -3.05 1.87 -16.41
N LEU A 187 -1.96 2.21 -17.12
CA LEU A 187 -0.98 3.18 -16.67
C LEU A 187 -1.58 4.58 -16.53
N LEU A 188 -2.41 5.01 -17.47
CA LEU A 188 -3.13 6.30 -17.39
C LEU A 188 -4.01 6.35 -16.13
N VAL A 189 -4.77 5.29 -15.84
CA VAL A 189 -5.63 5.22 -14.66
C VAL A 189 -4.79 5.28 -13.38
N LEU A 190 -3.68 4.55 -13.30
CA LEU A 190 -2.75 4.64 -12.17
C LEU A 190 -2.19 6.06 -11.99
N LEU A 191 -1.78 6.72 -13.08
CA LEU A 191 -1.31 8.11 -13.02
C LEU A 191 -2.40 9.07 -12.54
N LEU A 192 -3.66 8.85 -12.94
CA LEU A 192 -4.78 9.65 -12.46
C LEU A 192 -5.04 9.45 -10.97
N ILE A 193 -5.01 8.20 -10.48
CA ILE A 193 -5.09 7.89 -9.04
C ILE A 193 -3.98 8.63 -8.30
N PHE A 194 -2.73 8.50 -8.75
CA PHE A 194 -1.59 9.18 -8.14
C PHE A 194 -1.74 10.72 -8.14
N SER A 195 -2.20 11.29 -9.25
CA SER A 195 -2.44 12.73 -9.38
C SER A 195 -3.54 13.21 -8.42
N THR A 196 -4.59 12.41 -8.19
CA THR A 196 -5.62 12.74 -7.19
C THR A 196 -5.05 12.76 -5.78
N TRP A 197 -4.12 11.85 -5.45
CA TRP A 197 -3.41 11.86 -4.17
C TRP A 197 -2.55 13.10 -4.00
N LEU A 198 -1.74 13.47 -5.01
CA LEU A 198 -0.91 14.67 -4.96
C LEU A 198 -1.75 15.94 -4.79
N ALA A 199 -2.84 16.07 -5.53
CA ALA A 199 -3.76 17.18 -5.38
C ALA A 199 -4.35 17.23 -3.96
N TRP A 200 -4.64 16.06 -3.38
CA TRP A 200 -5.19 15.97 -2.02
C TRP A 200 -4.16 16.36 -0.95
N LEU A 201 -2.93 15.87 -1.06
CA LEU A 201 -1.83 16.24 -0.16
C LEU A 201 -1.53 17.75 -0.24
N GLY A 202 -1.56 18.32 -1.44
CA GLY A 202 -1.44 19.77 -1.63
C GLY A 202 -2.52 20.56 -0.90
N LEU A 203 -3.78 20.10 -0.96
CA LEU A 203 -4.90 20.72 -0.24
C LEU A 203 -4.75 20.60 1.28
N ILE A 204 -4.28 19.47 1.82
CA ILE A 204 -4.00 19.36 3.26
C ILE A 204 -2.91 20.35 3.65
N ALA A 205 -1.80 20.35 2.93
CA ALA A 205 -0.66 21.21 3.23
C ALA A 205 -1.07 22.68 3.23
N GLU A 206 -1.84 23.12 2.23
CA GLU A 206 -2.40 24.47 2.17
C GLU A 206 -3.26 24.80 3.40
N ARG A 207 -4.13 23.88 3.83
CA ARG A 207 -4.99 24.07 5.00
C ARG A 207 -4.20 24.12 6.30
N LEU A 208 -3.21 23.26 6.47
CA LEU A 208 -2.32 23.25 7.63
C LEU A 208 -1.52 24.54 7.73
N VAL A 209 -0.95 25.01 6.61
CA VAL A 209 -0.21 26.28 6.56
C VAL A 209 -1.12 27.45 6.92
N ARG A 210 -2.32 27.53 6.34
CA ARG A 210 -3.28 28.60 6.66
C ARG A 210 -3.75 28.56 8.11
N PHE A 211 -3.95 27.37 8.66
CA PHE A 211 -4.34 27.20 10.06
C PHE A 211 -3.21 27.64 11.00
N GLY A 212 -1.97 27.18 10.75
CA GLY A 212 -0.79 27.57 11.52
C GLY A 212 -0.55 29.08 11.47
N TRP A 213 -0.71 29.69 10.29
CA TRP A 213 -0.60 31.14 10.12
C TRP A 213 -1.64 31.91 10.95
N ARG A 214 -2.90 31.46 10.95
CA ARG A 214 -3.96 32.09 11.75
C ARG A 214 -3.71 31.94 13.25
N ALA A 215 -3.23 30.79 13.70
CA ALA A 215 -2.87 30.55 15.09
C ALA A 215 -1.72 31.46 15.53
N ALA A 216 -0.70 31.63 14.68
CA ALA A 216 0.42 32.54 14.93
C ALA A 216 -0.01 34.02 15.02
N ILE A 217 -0.92 34.46 14.14
CA ILE A 217 -1.49 35.82 14.25
C ILE A 217 -2.31 35.97 15.55
N ALA A 218 -3.09 34.95 15.92
CA ALA A 218 -3.88 34.99 17.14
C ALA A 218 -2.99 35.06 18.39
N SER A 219 -1.90 34.30 18.45
CA SER A 219 -0.95 34.35 19.57
C SER A 219 -0.24 35.71 19.66
N LEU A 220 0.14 36.31 18.52
CA LEU A 220 0.71 37.67 18.49
C LEU A 220 -0.29 38.72 19.01
N ARG A 221 -1.56 38.62 18.63
CA ARG A 221 -2.60 39.54 19.13
C ARG A 221 -2.83 39.40 20.64
N TRP A 222 -2.83 38.17 21.15
CA TRP A 222 -2.92 37.93 22.60
C TRP A 222 -1.72 38.55 23.33
N ALA A 223 -0.49 38.35 22.83
CA ALA A 223 0.71 38.91 23.45
C ALA A 223 0.76 40.45 23.45
N CYS A 224 0.12 41.13 22.49
CA CYS A 224 0.05 42.60 22.47
C CYS A 224 -1.09 43.19 23.32
N THR A 225 -2.00 42.36 23.83
CA THR A 225 -3.15 42.81 24.64
C THR A 225 -3.03 42.48 26.13
N SER A 226 -2.02 41.67 26.50
CA SER A 226 -1.56 41.42 27.87
C SER A 226 -0.49 42.41 28.30
#